data_AF-C9YV90-F1
#
_entry.id   AF-C9YV90-F1
#
_cell.length_a   1.000
_cell.length_b   1.000
_cell.length_c   1.000
_cell.angle_alpha   90.00
_cell.angle_beta   90.00
_cell.angle_gamma   90.00
#
_symmetry.space_group_name_H-M   'P 1'
#
loop_
_entity.id
_entity.type
_entity.pdbx_description
1 polymer ?
#
loop_
_entity_poly.entity_id
_entity_poly.type
_entity_poly.pdbx_seq_one_letter_code
_entity_poly.pdbx_strand_id
1 'polypeptide(L)'
;MAGVPWSGGVLYLIAVEQDPERGAMEREQLERLLDGGDDTSSAALAALRAGASYVVWDGPTSAMSLATIYGRRLRLTSRRGIETSGLARAVQRLDLYGGGTVRLGRIRTADGSWVFMLFLAEDGSTLVACTGVRQTPPGAARPDLC
;
A
#
# COMPACT_ATOMS: atom_id res chain seq x y z
N MET A 1 4.09 -2.37 -34.82
CA MET A 1 3.82 -1.00 -34.36
C MET A 1 3.73 -1.03 -32.84
N ALA A 2 4.63 -0.27 -32.21
CA ALA A 2 4.85 0.02 -30.79
C ALA A 2 4.20 -0.89 -29.72
N GLY A 3 5.00 -1.82 -29.19
CA GLY A 3 4.78 -2.41 -27.87
C GLY A 3 5.09 -1.35 -26.81
N VAL A 4 4.09 -1.04 -25.98
CA VAL A 4 4.24 -0.10 -24.87
C VAL A 4 5.21 -0.71 -23.85
N PRO A 5 6.28 -0.02 -23.43
CA PRO A 5 7.21 -0.54 -22.43
C PRO A 5 6.53 -0.56 -21.05
N TRP A 6 6.44 -1.73 -20.43
CA TRP A 6 5.86 -1.96 -19.09
C TRP A 6 6.79 -1.50 -17.95
N SER A 7 7.44 -0.35 -18.15
CA SER A 7 8.35 0.30 -17.23
C SER A 7 7.57 1.32 -16.39
N GLY A 8 7.47 1.09 -15.08
CA GLY A 8 7.18 2.16 -14.11
C GLY A 8 5.73 2.58 -13.81
N GLY A 9 4.69 2.03 -14.47
CA GLY A 9 3.32 2.58 -14.35
C GLY A 9 2.34 1.91 -13.36
N VAL A 10 2.55 0.64 -12.97
CA VAL A 10 1.49 -0.15 -12.27
C VAL A 10 1.43 0.07 -10.76
N LEU A 11 2.44 0.72 -10.17
CA LEU A 11 2.38 1.23 -8.80
C LEU A 11 1.65 2.57 -8.69
N TYR A 12 1.44 3.27 -9.82
CA TYR A 12 0.91 4.63 -9.84
C TYR A 12 -0.60 4.73 -10.11
N LEU A 13 -1.25 3.66 -10.59
CA LEU A 13 -2.67 3.69 -10.95
C LEU A 13 -3.62 3.28 -9.80
N ILE A 14 -3.33 3.74 -8.59
CA ILE A 14 -4.37 4.11 -7.61
C ILE A 14 -3.99 5.50 -7.08
N ALA A 15 -3.78 6.45 -7.99
CA ALA A 15 -3.96 7.86 -7.69
C ALA A 15 -5.34 8.21 -8.24
N VAL A 16 -6.38 7.93 -7.45
CA VAL A 16 -7.65 8.64 -7.64
C VAL A 16 -7.33 10.09 -7.28
N GLU A 17 -7.33 10.94 -8.28
CA GLU A 17 -7.24 12.39 -8.17
C GLU A 17 -8.43 12.86 -7.32
N GLN A 18 -8.24 13.12 -6.03
CA GLN A 18 -9.30 13.61 -5.14
C GLN A 18 -8.77 14.64 -4.13
N ASP A 19 -9.65 15.57 -3.85
CA ASP A 19 -9.58 16.85 -3.14
C ASP A 19 -8.97 16.76 -1.71
N PRO A 20 -7.97 17.60 -1.35
CA PRO A 20 -7.27 17.51 -0.06
C PRO A 20 -8.07 17.95 1.19
N GLU A 21 -9.30 18.43 1.06
CA GLU A 21 -9.94 19.24 2.11
C GLU A 21 -11.09 18.56 2.89
N ARG A 22 -11.37 17.27 2.70
CA ARG A 22 -12.30 16.52 3.58
C ARG A 22 -11.77 15.11 3.86
N GLY A 23 -11.59 14.78 5.14
CA GLY A 23 -11.39 13.41 5.61
C GLY A 23 -9.99 12.96 6.04
N ALA A 24 -9.06 13.88 6.35
CA ALA A 24 -7.73 13.49 6.84
C ALA A 24 -7.85 12.72 8.17
N MET A 25 -7.56 11.42 8.14
CA MET A 25 -7.39 10.64 9.36
C MET A 25 -6.24 11.21 10.17
N GLU A 26 -6.46 11.46 11.45
CA GLU A 26 -5.40 11.95 12.35
C GLU A 26 -4.28 10.92 12.49
N ARG A 27 -3.04 11.41 12.56
CA ARG A 27 -1.86 10.57 12.59
C ARG A 27 -1.86 9.64 13.80
N GLU A 28 -2.23 10.17 14.97
CA GLU A 28 -2.30 9.40 16.21
C GLU A 28 -3.35 8.30 16.12
N GLN A 29 -4.46 8.55 15.41
CA GLN A 29 -5.45 7.51 15.17
C GLN A 29 -4.86 6.39 14.29
N LEU A 30 -4.16 6.75 13.23
CA LEU A 30 -3.52 5.77 12.36
C LEU A 30 -2.41 4.98 13.08
N GLU A 31 -1.60 5.63 13.92
CA GLU A 31 -0.61 4.95 14.73
C GLU A 31 -1.24 3.92 15.67
N ARG A 32 -2.38 4.26 16.31
CA ARG A 32 -3.14 3.32 17.16
C ARG A 32 -3.67 2.11 16.39
N LEU A 33 -4.07 2.27 15.13
CA LEU A 33 -4.57 1.15 14.33
C LEU A 33 -3.47 0.18 13.87
N LEU A 34 -2.24 0.68 13.76
CA LEU A 34 -1.08 -0.13 13.40
C LEU A 34 -0.44 -0.81 14.60
N ASP A 35 -0.66 -0.26 15.80
CA ASP A 35 -0.19 -0.83 17.06
C ASP A 35 -0.88 -2.17 17.34
N GLY A 36 -0.09 -3.19 17.71
CA GLY A 36 -0.58 -4.56 17.91
C GLY A 36 -0.95 -5.34 16.63
N GLY A 37 -0.65 -4.78 15.44
CA GLY A 37 -0.81 -5.48 14.17
C GLY A 37 0.26 -6.54 13.88
N ASP A 38 0.30 -7.04 12.64
CA ASP A 38 1.36 -7.96 12.20
C ASP A 38 2.70 -7.24 11.96
N ASP A 39 3.76 -7.98 11.64
CA ASP A 39 5.10 -7.44 11.40
C ASP A 39 5.09 -6.31 10.35
N THR A 40 4.24 -6.43 9.33
CA THR A 40 4.10 -5.39 8.30
C THR A 40 3.45 -4.13 8.85
N SER A 41 2.44 -4.27 9.72
CA SER A 41 1.81 -3.15 10.41
C SER A 41 2.79 -2.47 11.37
N SER A 42 3.62 -3.24 12.07
CA SER A 42 4.69 -2.73 12.93
C SER A 42 5.75 -1.96 12.15
N ALA A 43 6.14 -2.44 10.96
CA ALA A 43 7.06 -1.73 10.08
C ALA A 43 6.45 -0.41 9.55
N ALA A 44 5.17 -0.42 9.20
CA ALA A 44 4.44 0.78 8.79
C ALA A 44 4.32 1.80 9.94
N LEU A 45 4.09 1.34 11.17
CA LEU A 45 4.08 2.18 12.37
C LEU A 45 5.45 2.82 12.63
N ALA A 46 6.52 2.02 12.55
CA ALA A 46 7.89 2.53 12.68
C ALA A 46 8.19 3.59 11.61
N ALA A 47 7.77 3.35 10.36
CA ALA A 47 7.91 4.32 9.28
C ALA A 47 7.15 5.62 9.56
N LEU A 48 5.90 5.54 10.02
CA LEU A 48 5.13 6.72 10.45
C LEU A 48 5.89 7.50 11.50
N ARG A 49 6.24 6.87 12.62
CA ARG A 49 6.98 7.51 13.73
C ARG A 49 8.30 8.14 13.28
N ALA A 50 8.97 7.58 12.27
CA ALA A 50 10.18 8.13 11.66
C ALA A 50 9.94 9.29 10.67
N GLY A 51 8.70 9.77 10.52
CA GLY A 51 8.36 10.93 9.68
C GLY A 51 7.88 10.59 8.28
N ALA A 52 7.41 9.36 8.04
CA ALA A 52 6.79 9.00 6.76
C ALA A 52 5.57 9.87 6.45
N SER A 53 5.42 10.21 5.16
CA SER A 53 4.18 10.82 4.64
C SER A 53 3.07 9.77 4.57
N TYR A 54 1.83 10.16 4.87
CA TYR A 54 0.68 9.27 4.75
C TYR A 54 -0.55 9.96 4.15
N VAL A 55 -1.48 9.16 3.65
CA VAL A 55 -2.79 9.59 3.18
C VAL A 55 -3.79 8.46 3.39
N VAL A 56 -5.02 8.79 3.77
CA VAL A 56 -6.17 7.88 3.79
C VAL A 56 -7.25 8.50 2.92
N TRP A 57 -7.79 7.73 1.98
CA TRP A 57 -8.79 8.20 1.04
C TRP A 57 -10.20 7.88 1.56
N ASP A 58 -11.15 8.78 1.32
CA ASP A 58 -12.56 8.63 1.75
C ASP A 58 -13.37 7.67 0.87
N GLY A 59 -12.82 7.23 -0.27
CA GLY A 59 -13.51 6.35 -1.21
C GLY A 59 -13.58 4.88 -0.73
N PRO A 60 -14.77 4.35 -0.38
CA PRO A 60 -14.92 2.94 -0.11
C PRO A 60 -14.67 2.12 -1.38
N THR A 61 -13.90 1.04 -1.23
CA THR A 61 -13.56 0.11 -2.31
C THR A 61 -13.92 -1.30 -1.90
N SER A 62 -14.50 -2.09 -2.79
CA SER A 62 -14.83 -3.50 -2.52
C SER A 62 -13.58 -4.29 -2.11
N ALA A 63 -13.64 -4.95 -0.95
CA ALA A 63 -12.56 -5.80 -0.47
C ALA A 63 -12.29 -6.98 -1.42
N MET A 64 -13.35 -7.59 -1.98
CA MET A 64 -13.23 -8.67 -2.97
C MET A 64 -12.51 -8.23 -4.26
N SER A 65 -12.81 -7.01 -4.72
CA SER A 65 -12.12 -6.43 -5.87
C SER A 65 -10.63 -6.20 -5.56
N LEU A 66 -10.31 -5.72 -4.36
CA LEU A 66 -8.94 -5.55 -3.91
C LEU A 66 -8.21 -6.89 -3.71
N ALA A 67 -8.86 -7.93 -3.20
CA ALA A 67 -8.30 -9.27 -3.12
C ALA A 67 -7.87 -9.77 -4.51
N THR A 68 -8.70 -9.55 -5.52
CA THR A 68 -8.39 -9.90 -6.92
C THR A 68 -7.21 -9.10 -7.46
N ILE A 69 -7.19 -7.77 -7.25
CA ILE A 69 -6.12 -6.88 -7.71
C ILE A 69 -4.80 -7.23 -7.04
N TYR A 70 -4.79 -7.35 -5.72
CA TYR A 70 -3.57 -7.64 -4.95
C TYR A 70 -3.12 -9.09 -5.13
N GLY A 71 -4.01 -10.03 -5.42
CA GLY A 71 -3.66 -11.39 -5.84
C GLY A 71 -2.89 -11.40 -7.17
N ARG A 72 -3.28 -10.55 -8.14
CA ARG A 72 -2.49 -10.34 -9.36
C ARG A 72 -1.13 -9.69 -9.05
N ARG A 73 -1.11 -8.68 -8.17
CA ARG A 73 0.15 -8.03 -7.75
C ARG A 73 1.11 -9.01 -7.09
N LEU A 74 0.62 -9.87 -6.20
CA LEU A 74 1.42 -10.93 -5.55
C LEU A 74 2.12 -11.80 -6.60
N ARG A 75 1.37 -12.28 -7.59
CA ARG A 75 1.95 -13.10 -8.68
C ARG A 75 3.03 -12.33 -9.46
N LEU A 76 2.81 -11.04 -9.72
CA LEU A 76 3.74 -10.20 -10.48
C LEU A 76 4.99 -9.85 -9.68
N THR A 77 4.88 -9.46 -8.41
CA THR A 77 6.02 -9.12 -7.57
C THR A 77 6.89 -10.32 -7.30
N SER A 78 6.29 -11.48 -7.00
CA SER A 78 7.02 -12.74 -6.85
C SER A 78 7.79 -13.10 -8.13
N ARG A 79 7.16 -12.99 -9.30
CA ARG A 79 7.84 -13.28 -10.59
C ARG A 79 8.99 -12.32 -10.90
N ARG A 80 8.91 -11.08 -10.43
CA ARG A 80 9.94 -10.04 -10.66
C ARG A 80 10.98 -9.96 -9.55
N GLY A 81 10.89 -10.78 -8.51
CA GLY A 81 11.77 -10.69 -7.34
C GLY A 81 11.64 -9.37 -6.58
N ILE A 82 10.49 -8.69 -6.69
CA ILE A 82 10.23 -7.44 -5.96
C ILE A 82 9.93 -7.81 -4.52
N GLU A 83 10.69 -7.22 -3.61
CA GLU A 83 10.53 -7.44 -2.17
C GLU A 83 9.19 -6.86 -1.67
N THR A 84 8.44 -7.70 -0.97
CA THR A 84 7.14 -7.33 -0.38
C THR A 84 7.04 -7.84 1.05
N SER A 85 6.28 -7.13 1.86
CA SER A 85 5.94 -7.51 3.23
C SER A 85 4.42 -7.65 3.35
N GLY A 86 3.95 -8.74 3.97
CA GLY A 86 2.54 -8.95 4.26
C GLY A 86 1.60 -9.15 3.06
N LEU A 87 2.08 -9.13 1.81
CA LEU A 87 1.21 -9.10 0.61
C LEU A 87 0.29 -10.33 0.49
N ALA A 88 0.83 -11.53 0.67
CA ALA A 88 0.02 -12.75 0.63
C ALA A 88 -1.04 -12.77 1.75
N ARG A 89 -0.66 -12.33 2.95
CA ARG A 89 -1.57 -12.22 4.11
C ARG A 89 -2.66 -11.16 3.86
N ALA A 90 -2.31 -10.03 3.26
CA ALA A 90 -3.27 -8.99 2.91
C ALA A 90 -4.31 -9.48 1.90
N VAL A 91 -3.90 -10.23 0.87
CA VAL A 91 -4.83 -10.86 -0.08
C VAL A 91 -5.79 -11.81 0.63
N GLN A 92 -5.27 -12.66 1.53
CA GLN A 92 -6.11 -13.57 2.30
C GLN A 92 -7.09 -12.83 3.22
N ARG A 93 -6.64 -11.78 3.93
CA ARG A 93 -7.50 -10.99 4.81
C ARG A 93 -8.61 -10.26 4.04
N LEU A 94 -8.30 -9.73 2.85
CA LEU A 94 -9.30 -9.09 1.99
C LEU A 94 -10.33 -10.09 1.45
N ASP A 95 -9.90 -11.30 1.09
CA ASP A 95 -10.79 -12.37 0.64
C ASP A 95 -11.74 -12.81 1.78
N LEU A 96 -11.20 -12.98 2.99
CA LEU A 96 -11.98 -13.33 4.19
C LEU A 96 -12.91 -12.21 4.66
N TYR A 97 -12.54 -10.94 4.47
CA TYR A 97 -13.41 -9.80 4.78
C TYR A 97 -14.65 -9.75 3.87
N GLY A 98 -14.59 -10.40 2.70
CA GLY A 98 -15.76 -10.70 1.88
C GLY A 98 -16.40 -9.49 1.20
N GLY A 99 -17.74 -9.42 1.22
CA GLY A 99 -18.55 -8.42 0.52
C GLY A 99 -18.51 -7.00 1.09
N GLY A 100 -17.71 -6.75 2.14
CA GLY A 100 -17.55 -5.42 2.72
C GLY A 100 -16.78 -4.46 1.83
N THR A 101 -16.88 -3.17 2.15
CA THR A 101 -16.03 -2.14 1.57
C THR A 101 -14.93 -1.73 2.56
N VAL A 102 -13.81 -1.26 2.01
CA VAL A 102 -12.66 -0.78 2.76
C VAL A 102 -12.23 0.58 2.25
N ARG A 103 -11.74 1.43 3.14
CA ARG A 103 -10.99 2.62 2.77
C ARG A 103 -9.53 2.27 2.55
N LEU A 104 -8.92 2.88 1.55
CA LEU A 104 -7.50 2.70 1.30
C LEU A 104 -6.70 3.75 2.05
N GLY A 105 -5.54 3.35 2.54
CA GLY A 105 -4.51 4.25 3.03
C GLY A 105 -3.15 3.91 2.45
N ARG A 106 -2.24 4.88 2.47
CA ARG A 106 -0.87 4.70 2.03
C ARG A 106 0.08 5.42 2.96
N ILE A 107 1.18 4.76 3.30
CA ILE A 107 2.33 5.35 3.99
C ILE A 107 3.53 5.22 3.06
N ARG A 108 4.26 6.32 2.85
CA ARG A 108 5.53 6.31 2.12
C ARG A 108 6.62 6.78 3.06
N THR A 109 7.58 5.89 3.31
CA THR A 109 8.79 6.15 4.09
C THR A 109 9.49 7.42 3.63
N ALA A 110 10.16 8.12 4.55
CA ALA A 110 10.84 9.38 4.28
C ALA A 110 11.97 9.23 3.25
N ASP A 111 12.68 8.08 3.26
CA ASP A 111 13.71 7.73 2.28
C ASP A 111 13.12 7.19 0.95
N GLY A 112 11.79 7.02 0.87
CA GLY A 112 11.08 6.50 -0.28
C GLY A 112 11.35 5.02 -0.57
N SER A 113 12.07 4.30 0.28
CA SER A 113 12.48 2.91 0.03
C SER A 113 11.34 1.91 0.18
N TRP A 114 10.30 2.28 0.93
CA TRP A 114 9.10 1.47 1.13
C TRP A 114 7.82 2.28 0.98
N VAL A 115 6.83 1.64 0.35
CA VAL A 115 5.43 2.07 0.35
C VAL A 115 4.60 0.99 1.02
N PHE A 116 3.83 1.38 2.02
CA PHE A 116 2.84 0.54 2.69
C PHE A 116 1.44 0.94 2.24
N MET A 117 0.61 -0.04 1.93
CA MET A 117 -0.80 0.09 1.66
C MET A 117 -1.59 -0.45 2.85
N LEU A 118 -2.59 0.32 3.25
CA LEU A 118 -3.50 0.04 4.35
C LEU A 118 -4.89 -0.21 3.79
N PHE A 119 -5.57 -1.18 4.37
CA PHE A 119 -6.97 -1.47 4.09
C PHE A 119 -7.71 -1.33 5.40
N LEU A 120 -8.50 -0.27 5.51
CA LEU A 120 -9.25 0.08 6.71
C LEU A 120 -10.71 -0.31 6.49
N ALA A 121 -11.42 -0.71 7.55
CA ALA A 121 -12.87 -0.82 7.48
C ALA A 121 -13.48 0.51 7.00
N GLU A 122 -14.70 0.46 6.45
CA GLU A 122 -15.37 1.62 5.85
C GLU A 122 -15.48 2.81 6.81
N ASP A 123 -15.71 2.54 8.10
CA ASP A 123 -15.77 3.52 9.18
C ASP A 123 -14.39 4.08 9.60
N GLY A 124 -13.30 3.53 9.06
CA GLY A 124 -11.92 3.90 9.38
C GLY A 124 -11.47 3.49 10.79
N SER A 125 -12.24 2.65 11.50
CA SER A 125 -11.97 2.28 12.90
C SER A 125 -11.05 1.08 13.05
N THR A 126 -10.87 0.29 11.99
CA THR A 126 -10.20 -1.01 12.06
C THR A 126 -9.26 -1.21 10.88
N LEU A 127 -8.05 -1.72 11.14
CA LEU A 127 -7.11 -2.15 10.11
C LEU A 127 -7.43 -3.59 9.67
N VAL A 128 -8.07 -3.73 8.51
CA VAL A 128 -8.38 -5.03 7.90
C VAL A 128 -7.10 -5.72 7.42
N ALA A 129 -6.23 -4.99 6.73
CA ALA A 129 -4.97 -5.51 6.22
C ALA A 129 -3.89 -4.43 6.04
N CYS A 130 -2.63 -4.85 6.05
CA CYS A 130 -1.47 -4.03 5.73
C CYS A 130 -0.53 -4.81 4.79
N THR A 131 0.04 -4.13 3.80
CA THR A 131 1.10 -4.69 2.94
C THR A 131 2.14 -3.64 2.59
N GLY A 132 3.41 -4.05 2.52
CA GLY A 132 4.53 -3.22 2.08
C GLY A 132 5.12 -3.71 0.77
N VAL A 133 5.63 -2.79 -0.05
CA VAL A 133 6.42 -3.09 -1.24
C VAL A 133 7.65 -2.19 -1.28
N ARG A 134 8.82 -2.81 -1.46
CA ARG A 134 10.07 -2.08 -1.59
C ARG A 134 10.10 -1.37 -2.93
N GLN A 135 10.43 -0.09 -2.90
CA GLN A 135 10.65 0.71 -4.07
C GLN A 135 12.13 0.67 -4.44
N THR A 136 12.40 0.57 -5.72
CA THR A 136 13.71 0.97 -6.24
C THR A 136 13.72 2.50 -6.31
N PRO A 137 14.69 3.19 -5.70
CA PRO A 137 14.80 4.63 -5.84
C PRO A 137 14.86 5.00 -7.34
N PRO A 138 14.08 6.00 -7.81
CA PRO A 138 14.25 6.54 -9.15
C PRO A 138 15.63 7.18 -9.20
N GLY A 139 16.62 6.47 -9.76
CA GLY A 139 18.02 6.90 -9.76
C GLY A 139 19.04 5.76 -9.67
N ALA A 140 18.64 4.54 -9.31
CA ALA A 140 19.52 3.36 -9.43
C ALA A 140 19.61 2.84 -10.90
N ALA A 141 19.57 3.77 -11.87
CA ALA A 141 20.11 3.48 -13.20
C ALA A 141 21.62 3.26 -13.02
N ARG A 142 22.11 2.24 -13.73
CA ARG A 142 23.41 1.59 -13.57
C ARG A 142 24.55 2.63 -13.57
N PRO A 143 25.60 2.50 -12.75
CA PRO A 143 26.88 3.09 -13.12
C PRO A 143 27.29 2.38 -14.42
N ASP A 144 27.09 3.06 -15.55
CA ASP A 144 27.62 2.63 -16.82
C ASP A 144 29.14 2.55 -16.65
N LEU A 145 29.64 1.31 -16.59
CA LEU A 145 31.07 1.01 -16.59
C LEU A 145 31.67 1.52 -17.90
N CYS A 146 32.78 2.25 -17.76
CA CYS A 146 33.64 2.74 -18.82
C CYS A 146 34.08 1.66 -19.81
#